data_AF-A0A7M3M0J9-F1
#
_entry.id   AF-A0A7M3M0J9-F1
#
_cell.length_a   1.000
_cell.length_b   1.000
_cell.length_c   1.000
_cell.angle_alpha   90.00
_cell.angle_beta   90.00
_cell.angle_gamma   90.00
#
_symmetry.space_group_name_H-M   'P 1'
#
loop_
_entity.id
_entity.type
_entity.pdbx_description
1 polymer ?
#
loop_
_entity_poly.entity_id
_entity_poly.type
_entity_poly.pdbx_seq_one_letter_code
_entity_poly.pdbx_strand_id
1 'polypeptide(L)' 'MKPCQRCDRLTDRPVAVAEVHGASTPGRTVYACPDCAPHFPKQLDPLEQAAAGRRALEGRAR' A
#
# COMPACT_ATOMS: atom_id res chain seq x y z
N MET A 1 -3.27 -19.97 -2.45
CA MET A 1 -4.36 -19.05 -2.87
C MET A 1 -4.51 -17.91 -1.86
N LYS A 2 -4.80 -16.70 -2.33
CA LYS A 2 -5.06 -15.50 -1.51
C LYS A 2 -6.28 -14.74 -2.05
N PRO A 3 -7.09 -14.09 -1.20
CA PRO A 3 -8.20 -13.27 -1.67
C PRO A 3 -7.69 -12.00 -2.34
N CYS A 4 -8.31 -11.61 -3.45
CA CYS A 4 -8.07 -10.32 -4.08
C CYS A 4 -8.84 -9.23 -3.35
N GLN A 5 -8.16 -8.20 -2.84
CA GLN A 5 -8.79 -7.09 -2.11
C GLN A 5 -9.81 -6.28 -2.92
N ARG A 6 -9.80 -6.36 -4.25
CA ARG A 6 -10.69 -5.59 -5.14
C ARG A 6 -11.96 -6.35 -5.56
N CYS A 7 -11.84 -7.64 -5.87
CA CYS A 7 -12.94 -8.44 -6.40
C CYS A 7 -13.35 -9.63 -5.52
N ASP A 8 -12.72 -9.77 -4.35
CA ASP A 8 -12.95 -10.81 -3.33
C ASP A 8 -12.79 -12.26 -3.78
N ARG A 9 -12.43 -12.51 -5.04
CA ARG A 9 -12.12 -13.85 -5.56
C ARG A 9 -10.75 -14.33 -5.07
N LEU A 10 -10.65 -15.63 -4.81
CA LEU A 10 -9.37 -16.29 -4.55
C LEU A 10 -8.54 -16.36 -5.83
N THR A 11 -7.26 -16.05 -5.72
CA THR A 11 -6.28 -16.20 -6.79
C THR A 11 -5.11 -17.05 -6.33
N ASP A 12 -4.59 -17.86 -7.25
CA ASP A 12 -3.36 -18.63 -7.12
C ASP A 12 -2.11 -17.82 -7.48
N ARG A 13 -2.27 -16.70 -8.20
CA ARG A 13 -1.21 -15.76 -8.61
C ARG A 13 -1.39 -14.38 -7.95
N PRO A 14 -1.22 -14.27 -6.62
CA PRO A 14 -1.39 -13.00 -5.93
C PRO A 14 -0.26 -12.02 -6.25
N VAL A 15 -0.63 -10.79 -6.56
CA VAL A 15 0.29 -9.65 -6.73
C VAL A 15 0.17 -8.76 -5.50
N ALA A 16 1.29 -8.43 -4.84
CA ALA A 16 1.30 -7.47 -3.75
C ALA A 16 1.06 -6.06 -4.30
N VAL A 17 0.09 -5.35 -3.76
CA VAL A 17 -0.32 -4.01 -4.25
C VAL A 17 -0.19 -2.91 -3.22
N ALA A 18 -0.15 -3.26 -1.93
CA ALA A 18 0.10 -2.32 -0.85
C ALA A 18 0.62 -3.02 0.40
N GLU A 19 1.23 -2.25 1.28
CA GLU A 19 1.55 -2.66 2.65
C GLU A 19 0.82 -1.75 3.62
N VAL A 20 0.09 -2.35 4.54
CA VAL A 20 -0.61 -1.62 5.61
C VAL A 20 0.22 -1.74 6.87
N HIS A 21 0.73 -0.62 7.36
CA HIS A 21 1.45 -0.55 8.62
C HIS A 21 0.44 -0.44 9.78
N GLY A 22 0.58 -1.33 10.77
CA GLY A 22 -0.16 -1.22 12.03
C GLY A 22 0.68 -0.46 13.06
N ALA A 23 0.03 0.40 13.85
CA ALA A 23 0.72 1.13 14.92
C ALA A 23 1.02 0.21 16.13
N SER A 24 0.06 -0.66 16.47
CA SER A 24 0.16 -1.61 17.58
C SER A 24 -0.08 -3.06 17.15
N THR A 25 -0.44 -3.26 15.88
CA THR A 25 -0.63 -4.57 15.28
C THR A 25 0.44 -4.80 14.21
N PRO A 26 0.77 -6.06 13.91
CA PRO A 26 1.62 -6.37 12.78
C PRO A 26 1.03 -5.75 11.50
N GLY A 27 1.91 -5.17 10.70
CA GLY A 27 1.53 -4.77 9.35
C GLY A 27 1.09 -5.97 8.52
N ARG A 28 0.39 -5.71 7.42
CA ARG A 28 -0.02 -6.76 6.48
C ARG A 28 0.19 -6.32 5.04
N THR A 29 0.60 -7.26 4.21
CA THR A 29 0.63 -7.09 2.76
C THR A 29 -0.78 -7.29 2.19
N VAL A 30 -1.21 -6.37 1.34
CA VAL A 30 -2.46 -6.42 0.59
C VAL A 30 -2.19 -7.02 -0.78
N TYR A 31 -3.01 -7.98 -1.18
CA TYR A 31 -2.87 -8.70 -2.44
C TYR A 31 -4.04 -8.45 -3.38
N ALA A 32 -3.77 -8.51 -4.68
CA ALA A 32 -4.77 -8.51 -5.74
C ALA A 32 -4.48 -9.61 -6.79
N CYS A 33 -5.49 -10.00 -7.57
CA CYS A 33 -5.26 -10.84 -8.75
C CYS A 33 -4.57 -10.03 -9.85
N PRO A 34 -3.93 -10.68 -10.84
CA PRO A 34 -3.19 -9.99 -11.90
C PRO A 34 -4.04 -9.01 -12.70
N ASP A 35 -5.33 -9.32 -12.92
CA ASP A 35 -6.25 -8.44 -13.66
C ASP A 35 -6.59 -7.17 -12.86
N CYS A 36 -6.62 -7.28 -11.53
CA CYS A 36 -7.00 -6.16 -10.65
C CYS A 36 -5.79 -5.31 -10.23
N ALA A 37 -4.58 -5.86 -10.24
CA ALA A 37 -3.38 -5.19 -9.73
C ALA A 37 -3.08 -3.83 -10.41
N PRO A 38 -3.22 -3.67 -11.75
CA PRO A 38 -2.96 -2.39 -12.42
C PRO A 38 -3.90 -1.24 -12.01
N HIS A 39 -5.03 -1.55 -11.36
CA HIS A 39 -5.99 -0.55 -10.90
C HIS A 39 -5.66 0.03 -9.51
N PHE A 40 -4.62 -0.47 -8.84
CA PHE A 40 -4.16 0.09 -7.58
C PHE A 40 -3.19 1.25 -7.86
N PRO A 41 -3.23 2.32 -7.04
CA PRO A 41 -2.24 3.39 -7.14
C PRO A 41 -0.84 2.82 -6.86
N LYS A 42 0.14 3.29 -7.62
CA LYS A 42 1.54 2.94 -7.35
C LYS A 42 1.88 3.39 -5.93
N GLN A 43 2.36 2.46 -5.12
CA GLN A 43 2.87 2.77 -3.79
C GLN A 43 4.12 3.65 -3.98
N LEU A 44 4.09 4.87 -3.44
CA LEU A 44 5.28 5.70 -3.36
C LEU A 44 6.22 5.11 -2.33
N ASP A 45 7.53 5.28 -2.55
CA ASP A 45 8.54 4.84 -1.59
C ASP A 45 8.23 5.43 -0.19
N PRO A 46 8.19 4.61 0.87
CA PRO A 46 7.83 5.09 2.21
C PRO A 46 8.76 6.19 2.74
N LEU A 47 10.05 6.14 2.40
CA LEU A 47 11.03 7.13 2.83
C LEU A 47 10.81 8.47 2.09
N GLU A 48 10.47 8.42 0.79
CA GLU A 48 10.07 9.61 0.04
C GLU A 48 8.80 10.24 0.62
N GLN A 49 7.80 9.42 0.95
CA GLN A 49 6.55 9.88 1.58
C GLN A 49 6.80 10.56 2.93
N ALA A 50 7.63 9.94 3.78
CA ALA A 50 7.99 10.51 5.08
C ALA A 50 8.79 11.81 4.94
N ALA A 51 9.74 11.87 4.00
CA ALA A 51 10.52 13.08 3.73
C ALA A 51 9.63 14.24 3.24
N ALA A 52 8.67 13.97 2.36
CA ALA A 52 7.69 14.96 1.91
C ALA A 52 6.83 15.48 3.08
N GLY A 53 6.39 14.59 3.96
CA GLY A 53 5.65 14.95 5.18
C GLY A 53 6.43 15.89 6.10
N ARG A 54 7.72 15.59 6.36
CA ARG A 54 8.59 16.46 7.18
C ARG A 54 8.71 17.86 6.60
N ARG A 55 9.00 17.97 5.29
CA ARG A 55 9.11 19.27 4.60
C ARG A 55 7.83 20.10 4.69
N ALA A 56 6.68 19.45 4.58
CA ALA A 56 5.38 20.12 4.68
C ALA A 56 5.12 20.69 6.08
N LEU A 57 5.57 20.01 7.14
CA LEU A 57 5.47 20.51 8.52
C LEU A 57 6.42 21.68 8.75
N GLU A 58 7.66 21.58 8.26
CA GLU A 58 8.67 22.65 8.36
C GLU A 58 8.21 23.93 7.64
N GLY A 59 7.60 23.81 6.46
CA GLY A 59 7.06 24.95 5.71
C GLY A 59 5.87 25.64 6.39
N ARG A 60 5.14 24.93 7.27
CA ARG A 60 4.03 25.50 8.07
C ARG A 60 4.50 26.20 9.34
N ALA A 61 5.71 25.91 9.80
CA ALA A 61 6.30 26.54 10.98
C ALA A 61 6.96 27.90 10.68
N ARG A 62 6.88 28.37 9.43
CA ARG A 62 7.56 29.57 8.94
C ARG A 62 6.55 30.63 8.50
#